data_AF-A0A165QSH6-F1
#
_entry.id   AF-A0A165QSH6-F1
#
_cell.length_a   1.000
_cell.length_b   1.000
_cell.length_c   1.000
_cell.angle_alpha   90.00
_cell.angle_beta   90.00
_cell.angle_gamma   90.00
#
_symmetry.space_group_name_H-M   'P 1'
#
loop_
_entity.id
_entity.type
_entity.pdbx_description
1 polymer ?
#
loop_
_entity_poly.entity_id
_entity_poly.type
_entity_poly.pdbx_seq_one_letter_code
_entity_poly.pdbx_strand_id
1 'polypeptide(L)'
;MRHASQPTTTTDIPPAELRLHLLENFLDAHIRIVQQILPVAIHQRERRPFAYSCEYITIKLAYRGDCGGDPSRSYRVDSAECLPASVACERYPHLRGRIEQWNALKTGEYRARRGFLGFVHVLWVTDSDGFVVWQALPDYEVSPLRVNALQQAEGSDWLTPLRWAADNGFVYRHPRPGFPFSLMGHLTKKGAGWKWQPFSHAQLVAMGSDGVALL
;
A
#
# COMPACT_ATOMS: atom_id res chain seq x y z
N MET A 1 6.96 3.36 -52.58
CA MET A 1 6.26 2.82 -51.40
C MET A 1 6.58 3.72 -50.21
N ARG A 2 5.65 4.60 -49.83
CA ARG A 2 5.77 5.43 -48.62
C ARG A 2 4.98 4.73 -47.52
N HIS A 3 5.66 4.20 -46.51
CA HIS A 3 5.00 3.76 -45.29
C HIS A 3 4.44 5.00 -44.61
N ALA A 4 3.11 5.12 -44.61
CA ALA A 4 2.41 6.08 -43.79
C ALA A 4 2.60 5.66 -42.33
N SER A 5 3.31 6.49 -41.56
CA SER A 5 3.37 6.42 -40.11
C SER A 5 1.95 6.52 -39.58
N GLN A 6 1.47 5.46 -38.91
CA GLN A 6 0.21 5.49 -38.19
C GLN A 6 0.28 6.55 -37.08
N PRO A 7 -0.83 7.26 -36.80
CA PRO A 7 -0.89 8.21 -35.71
C PRO A 7 -0.71 7.46 -34.39
N THR A 8 0.26 7.90 -33.59
CA THR A 8 0.38 7.55 -32.17
C THR A 8 -0.94 7.86 -31.49
N THR A 9 -1.69 6.83 -31.13
CA THR A 9 -2.90 6.92 -30.31
C THR A 9 -2.54 7.68 -29.04
N THR A 10 -3.07 8.89 -28.89
CA THR A 10 -3.27 9.53 -27.60
C THR A 10 -3.90 8.50 -26.68
N THR A 11 -3.14 8.03 -25.69
CA THR A 11 -3.65 7.18 -24.63
C THR A 11 -4.79 7.94 -23.97
N ASP A 12 -6.04 7.51 -24.20
CA ASP A 12 -7.21 8.05 -23.52
C ASP A 12 -7.05 7.80 -22.02
N ILE A 13 -6.45 8.76 -21.33
CA ILE A 13 -6.34 8.73 -19.87
C ILE A 13 -7.78 8.79 -19.35
N PRO A 14 -8.25 7.78 -18.59
CA PRO A 14 -9.62 7.75 -18.10
C PRO A 14 -9.92 8.98 -17.24
N PRO A 15 -11.17 9.46 -17.12
CA PRO A 15 -11.51 10.65 -16.33
C PRO A 15 -10.99 10.63 -14.89
N ALA A 16 -10.79 11.81 -14.30
CA ALA A 16 -10.22 11.97 -12.97
C ALA A 16 -11.00 11.20 -11.89
N GLU A 17 -12.33 11.19 -11.98
CA GLU A 17 -13.21 10.47 -11.06
C GLU A 17 -12.96 8.95 -11.11
N LEU A 18 -12.76 8.41 -12.32
CA LEU A 18 -12.44 6.98 -12.49
C LEU A 18 -11.04 6.65 -11.95
N ARG A 19 -10.07 7.55 -12.15
CA ARG A 19 -8.71 7.36 -11.60
C ARG A 19 -8.70 7.43 -10.08
N LEU A 20 -9.49 8.32 -9.48
CA LEU A 20 -9.68 8.40 -8.03
C LEU A 20 -10.32 7.12 -7.48
N HIS A 21 -11.35 6.60 -8.14
CA HIS A 21 -11.96 5.33 -7.76
C HIS A 21 -10.97 4.15 -7.87
N LEU A 22 -10.15 4.13 -8.92
CA LEU A 22 -9.07 3.14 -9.06
C LEU A 22 -8.01 3.30 -7.97
N LEU A 23 -7.74 4.51 -7.50
CA LEU A 23 -6.81 4.78 -6.40
C LEU A 23 -7.36 4.18 -5.11
N GLU A 24 -8.60 4.49 -4.74
CA GLU A 24 -9.25 3.92 -3.55
C GLU A 24 -9.24 2.38 -3.55
N ASN A 25 -9.54 1.76 -4.70
CA ASN A 25 -9.50 0.31 -4.85
C ASN A 25 -8.05 -0.24 -4.81
N PHE A 26 -7.08 0.48 -5.35
CA PHE A 26 -5.65 0.12 -5.25
C PHE A 26 -5.18 0.10 -3.80
N LEU A 27 -5.61 1.09 -3.01
CA LEU A 27 -5.31 1.20 -1.59
C LEU A 27 -5.91 0.01 -0.82
N ASP A 28 -7.18 -0.32 -1.07
CA ASP A 28 -7.83 -1.50 -0.47
C ASP A 28 -7.12 -2.81 -0.85
N ALA A 29 -6.70 -2.95 -2.12
CA ALA A 29 -5.99 -4.13 -2.59
C ALA A 29 -4.64 -4.34 -1.86
N HIS A 30 -3.91 -3.26 -1.58
CA HIS A 30 -2.55 -3.36 -1.02
C HIS A 30 -2.43 -3.09 0.48
N ILE A 31 -3.52 -2.75 1.17
CA ILE A 31 -3.51 -2.42 2.60
C ILE A 31 -2.83 -3.50 3.45
N ARG A 32 -2.97 -4.77 3.09
CA ARG A 32 -2.36 -5.89 3.83
C ARG A 32 -0.85 -5.92 3.72
N ILE A 33 -0.31 -5.73 2.52
CA ILE A 33 1.14 -5.66 2.32
C ILE A 33 1.69 -4.46 3.09
N VAL A 34 1.02 -3.32 3.00
CA VAL A 34 1.40 -2.09 3.71
C VAL A 34 1.46 -2.37 5.22
N GLN A 35 0.43 -2.99 5.80
CA GLN A 35 0.42 -3.36 7.22
C GLN A 35 1.56 -4.32 7.63
N GLN A 36 2.10 -5.12 6.70
CA GLN A 36 3.23 -6.01 6.96
C GLN A 36 4.58 -5.30 6.86
N ILE A 37 4.74 -4.37 5.90
CA ILE A 37 6.02 -3.70 5.65
C ILE A 37 6.24 -2.45 6.51
N LEU A 38 5.16 -1.80 6.98
CA LEU A 38 5.29 -0.58 7.79
C LEU A 38 6.09 -0.76 9.08
N PRO A 39 5.90 -1.84 9.86
CA PRO A 39 6.75 -2.09 11.02
C PRO A 39 8.23 -2.23 10.63
N VAL A 40 8.55 -2.83 9.47
CA VAL A 40 9.93 -2.89 8.93
C VAL A 40 10.48 -1.48 8.78
N ALA A 41 9.74 -0.61 8.08
CA ALA A 41 10.14 0.77 7.79
C ALA A 41 10.38 1.59 9.06
N ILE A 42 9.56 1.36 10.08
CA ILE A 42 9.62 2.05 11.36
C ILE A 42 10.80 1.56 12.20
N HIS A 43 11.02 0.24 12.25
CA HIS A 43 12.06 -0.37 13.08
C HIS A 43 13.47 -0.25 12.48
N GLN A 44 13.63 -0.26 11.16
CA GLN A 44 14.93 -0.10 10.49
C GLN A 44 15.47 1.34 10.51
N ARG A 45 14.75 2.26 11.16
CA ARG A 45 15.11 3.67 11.14
C ARG A 45 16.28 3.95 12.09
N GLU A 46 17.49 3.99 11.54
CA GLU A 46 18.77 4.09 12.26
C GLU A 46 18.90 5.31 13.20
N ARG A 47 18.20 6.42 12.92
CA ARG A 47 18.46 7.70 13.59
C ARG A 47 17.59 8.00 14.80
N ARG A 48 16.34 7.53 14.82
CA ARG A 48 15.39 7.77 15.93
C ARG A 48 14.14 6.91 15.80
N PRO A 49 13.46 6.61 16.92
CA PRO A 49 12.14 6.00 16.90
C PRO A 49 11.13 6.82 16.09
N PHE A 50 10.19 6.14 15.44
CA PHE A 50 9.07 6.78 14.76
C PHE A 50 8.13 7.44 15.76
N ALA A 51 7.81 8.71 15.54
CA ALA A 51 6.93 9.48 16.40
C ALA A 51 5.49 9.44 15.85
N TYR A 52 4.71 8.44 16.28
CA TYR A 52 3.33 8.19 15.82
C TYR A 52 2.39 9.41 15.86
N SER A 53 2.62 10.36 16.77
CA SER A 53 1.80 11.58 16.90
C SER A 53 2.19 12.70 15.94
N CYS A 54 3.38 12.66 15.35
CA CYS A 54 3.91 13.79 14.59
C CYS A 54 4.72 13.40 13.35
N GLU A 55 4.61 12.16 12.86
CA GLU A 55 5.24 11.71 11.62
C GLU A 55 4.26 10.94 10.73
N TYR A 56 4.50 11.05 9.42
CA TYR A 56 3.70 10.48 8.34
C TYR A 56 4.60 9.67 7.43
N ILE A 57 4.04 8.63 6.84
CA ILE A 57 4.68 7.90 5.74
C ILE A 57 3.97 8.33 4.46
N THR A 58 4.69 9.02 3.59
CA THR A 58 4.17 9.42 2.27
C THR A 58 4.63 8.41 1.24
N ILE A 59 3.70 7.75 0.56
CA ILE A 59 3.95 6.83 -0.54
C ILE A 59 3.54 7.54 -1.84
N LYS A 60 4.51 7.72 -2.74
CA LYS A 60 4.29 8.35 -4.05
C LYS A 60 3.94 7.30 -5.10
N LEU A 61 2.93 7.61 -5.89
CA LEU A 61 2.34 6.73 -6.87
C LEU A 61 2.30 7.38 -8.26
N ALA A 62 2.50 6.57 -9.29
CA ALA A 62 2.29 6.95 -10.68
C ALA A 62 1.17 6.11 -11.31
N TYR A 63 0.20 6.76 -11.95
CA TYR A 63 -0.90 6.06 -12.61
C TYR A 63 -0.41 5.20 -13.78
N ARG A 64 -0.96 3.99 -13.90
CA ARG A 64 -0.69 3.04 -14.99
C ARG A 64 -1.85 3.01 -15.98
N GLY A 65 -1.66 3.62 -17.14
CA GLY A 65 -2.63 3.56 -18.25
C GLY A 65 -2.79 2.15 -18.84
N ASP A 66 -1.83 1.25 -18.61
CA ASP A 66 -1.86 -0.13 -19.10
C ASP A 66 -2.60 -1.11 -18.16
N CYS A 67 -3.32 -0.62 -17.14
CA CYS A 67 -3.95 -1.47 -16.14
C CYS A 67 -5.23 -2.18 -16.62
N GLY A 68 -5.83 -1.77 -17.74
CA GLY A 68 -7.09 -2.35 -18.22
C GLY A 68 -8.27 -2.20 -17.23
N GLY A 69 -8.17 -1.25 -16.31
CA GLY A 69 -9.12 -1.04 -15.21
C GLY A 69 -8.90 -1.96 -14.00
N ASP A 70 -7.83 -2.77 -13.98
CA ASP A 70 -7.47 -3.61 -12.84
C ASP A 70 -6.94 -2.75 -11.68
N PRO A 71 -7.66 -2.70 -10.54
CA PRO A 71 -7.24 -1.88 -9.42
C PRO A 71 -6.00 -2.41 -8.70
N SER A 72 -5.59 -3.68 -8.85
CA SER A 72 -4.35 -4.15 -8.21
C SER A 72 -3.08 -3.70 -8.93
N ARG A 73 -3.20 -3.18 -10.15
CA ARG A 73 -2.06 -2.69 -10.95
C ARG A 73 -2.34 -1.33 -11.58
N SER A 74 -3.28 -0.56 -11.02
CA SER A 74 -3.65 0.76 -11.52
C SER A 74 -2.61 1.83 -11.21
N TYR A 75 -1.72 1.60 -10.24
CA TYR A 75 -0.63 2.52 -9.88
C TYR A 75 0.70 1.76 -9.72
N ARG A 76 1.80 2.42 -10.04
CA ARG A 76 3.17 2.05 -9.62
C ARG A 76 3.50 2.73 -8.33
N VAL A 77 4.38 2.12 -7.55
CA VAL A 77 4.85 2.64 -6.28
C VAL A 77 6.27 3.17 -6.49
N ASP A 78 6.42 4.48 -6.55
CA ASP A 78 7.68 5.11 -6.97
C ASP A 78 8.65 5.23 -5.79
N SER A 79 8.19 5.81 -4.69
CA SER A 79 9.02 6.03 -3.51
C SER A 79 8.17 6.15 -2.24
N ALA A 80 8.83 6.07 -1.10
CA ALA A 80 8.22 6.38 0.18
C ALA A 80 9.18 7.19 1.05
N GLU A 81 8.64 8.12 1.83
CA GLU A 81 9.41 8.95 2.76
C GLU A 81 8.68 9.13 4.10
N CYS A 82 9.45 9.15 5.18
CA CYS A 82 8.95 9.54 6.51
C CYS A 82 9.08 11.07 6.67
N LEU A 83 7.96 11.76 6.85
CA LEU A 83 7.93 13.22 6.98
C LEU A 83 7.36 13.65 8.34
N PRO A 84 7.90 14.71 8.96
CA PRO A 84 7.25 15.36 10.09
C PRO A 84 5.86 15.91 9.73
N ALA A 85 4.97 15.94 10.71
CA ALA A 85 3.61 16.47 10.59
C ALA A 85 3.56 17.90 10.08
N SER A 86 4.48 18.74 10.54
CA SER A 86 4.57 20.12 10.10
C SER A 86 4.77 20.20 8.59
N VAL A 87 5.71 19.42 8.06
CA VAL A 87 6.03 19.37 6.62
C VAL A 87 4.87 18.77 5.82
N ALA A 88 4.30 17.66 6.30
CA ALA A 88 3.17 17.02 5.63
C ALA A 88 1.92 17.94 5.58
N CYS A 89 1.59 18.60 6.69
CA CYS A 89 0.47 19.54 6.77
C CYS A 89 0.71 20.85 6.04
N GLU A 90 1.96 21.29 5.87
CA GLU A 90 2.30 22.44 5.02
C GLU A 90 2.06 22.09 3.54
N ARG A 91 2.49 20.90 3.10
CA ARG A 91 2.24 20.40 1.74
C ARG A 91 0.77 20.10 1.48
N TYR A 92 0.04 19.60 2.49
CA TYR A 92 -1.36 19.18 2.38
C TYR A 92 -2.24 19.78 3.50
N PRO A 93 -2.55 21.09 3.46
CA PRO A 93 -3.23 21.79 4.56
C PRO A 93 -4.61 21.23 4.91
N HIS A 94 -5.32 20.69 3.92
CA HIS A 94 -6.66 20.13 4.07
C HIS A 94 -6.71 18.86 4.95
N LEU A 95 -5.56 18.24 5.24
CA LEU A 95 -5.50 17.04 6.08
C LEU A 95 -5.45 17.35 7.58
N ARG A 96 -4.94 18.52 7.99
CA ARG A 96 -4.66 18.85 9.40
C ARG A 96 -5.84 18.54 10.32
N GLY A 97 -7.04 19.05 10.00
CA GLY A 97 -8.23 18.84 10.82
C GLY A 97 -8.73 17.40 10.86
N ARG A 98 -8.54 16.62 9.77
CA ARG A 98 -8.96 15.21 9.72
C ARG A 98 -8.12 14.33 10.65
N ILE A 99 -6.82 14.59 10.72
CA ILE A 99 -5.90 13.79 11.54
C ILE A 99 -6.16 14.04 13.03
N GLU A 100 -6.29 15.31 13.43
CA GLU A 100 -6.59 15.69 14.81
C GLU A 100 -7.92 15.04 15.28
N GLN A 101 -8.95 15.12 14.45
CA GLN A 101 -10.24 14.50 14.73
C GLN A 101 -10.15 12.97 14.86
N TRP A 102 -9.37 12.31 14.01
CA TRP A 102 -9.24 10.85 14.04
C TRP A 102 -8.53 10.33 15.28
N ASN A 103 -7.45 11.00 15.68
CA ASN A 103 -6.71 10.65 16.88
C ASN A 103 -7.57 10.79 18.14
N ALA A 104 -8.54 11.72 18.16
CA ALA A 104 -9.52 11.80 19.22
C ALA A 104 -10.54 10.64 19.20
N LEU A 105 -11.02 10.24 18.01
CA LEU A 105 -12.12 9.29 17.86
C LEU A 105 -11.74 7.81 18.03
N LYS A 106 -10.58 7.39 17.53
CA LYS A 106 -10.26 5.95 17.39
C LYS A 106 -9.28 5.42 18.39
N THR A 107 -8.63 6.29 19.16
CA THR A 107 -7.59 5.88 20.10
C THR A 107 -8.12 5.01 21.26
N GLY A 108 -9.38 5.15 21.67
CA GLY A 108 -9.95 4.38 22.77
C GLY A 108 -10.05 2.87 22.52
N GLU A 109 -10.57 2.45 21.36
CA GLU A 109 -10.78 1.03 21.03
C GLU A 109 -9.45 0.27 20.87
N TYR A 110 -8.45 0.91 20.28
CA TYR A 110 -7.17 0.28 19.96
C TYR A 110 -6.21 0.25 21.15
N ARG A 111 -6.27 1.25 22.04
CA ARG A 111 -5.46 1.25 23.28
C ARG A 111 -5.74 0.06 24.20
N ALA A 112 -6.93 -0.53 24.12
CA ALA A 112 -7.27 -1.73 24.89
C ALA A 112 -6.60 -3.01 24.34
N ARG A 113 -6.04 -2.98 23.12
CA ARG A 113 -5.40 -4.13 22.47
C ARG A 113 -3.95 -4.25 22.92
N ARG A 114 -3.55 -5.46 23.32
CA ARG A 114 -2.18 -5.75 23.78
C ARG A 114 -1.16 -5.40 22.70
N GLY A 115 -0.09 -4.72 23.09
CA GLY A 115 1.02 -4.36 22.22
C GLY A 115 0.72 -3.22 21.23
N PHE A 116 -0.41 -2.52 21.35
CA PHE A 116 -0.69 -1.37 20.48
C PHE A 116 0.30 -0.22 20.73
N LEU A 117 0.97 0.24 19.67
CA LEU A 117 1.97 1.32 19.75
C LEU A 117 1.39 2.69 19.35
N GLY A 118 0.51 2.71 18.35
CA GLY A 118 -0.05 3.94 17.82
C GLY A 118 -0.64 3.75 16.43
N PHE A 119 -1.04 4.87 15.82
CA PHE A 119 -1.43 4.89 14.41
C PHE A 119 -0.29 5.43 13.57
N VAL A 120 0.02 4.70 12.50
CA VAL A 120 0.90 5.17 11.43
C VAL A 120 0.02 5.87 10.41
N HIS A 121 0.23 7.17 10.24
CA HIS A 121 -0.49 7.96 9.25
C HIS A 121 0.20 7.83 7.90
N VAL A 122 -0.52 7.27 6.92
CA VAL A 122 -0.03 7.05 5.55
C VAL A 122 -0.71 8.03 4.60
N LEU A 123 0.09 8.69 3.77
CA LEU A 123 -0.35 9.57 2.69
C LEU A 123 -0.01 8.92 1.36
N TRP A 124 -1.03 8.61 0.58
CA TRP A 124 -0.90 8.13 -0.79
C TRP A 124 -1.03 9.32 -1.72
N VAL A 125 0.04 9.65 -2.44
CA VAL A 125 0.13 10.85 -3.28
C VAL A 125 0.37 10.44 -4.71
N THR A 126 -0.43 10.95 -5.64
CA THR A 126 -0.21 10.73 -7.08
C THR A 126 0.49 11.92 -7.72
N ASP A 127 1.58 11.67 -8.44
CA ASP A 127 2.39 12.75 -9.03
C ASP A 127 1.66 13.44 -10.20
N SER A 128 0.90 12.70 -11.00
CA SER A 128 0.22 13.22 -12.20
C SER A 128 -1.15 13.84 -11.91
N ASP A 129 -1.89 13.27 -10.96
CA ASP A 129 -3.28 13.67 -10.71
C ASP A 129 -3.44 14.60 -9.51
N GLY A 130 -2.39 14.76 -8.69
CA GLY A 130 -2.45 15.56 -7.47
C GLY A 130 -3.42 14.99 -6.42
N PHE A 131 -3.83 13.73 -6.56
CA PHE A 131 -4.68 13.09 -5.58
C PHE A 131 -3.88 12.79 -4.32
N VAL A 132 -4.53 13.03 -3.18
CA VAL A 132 -3.98 12.73 -1.87
C VAL A 132 -5.02 11.96 -1.08
N VAL A 133 -4.71 10.71 -0.77
CA VAL A 133 -5.56 9.87 0.09
C VAL A 133 -4.83 9.59 1.38
N TRP A 134 -5.48 9.90 2.49
CA TRP A 134 -4.94 9.70 3.83
C TRP A 134 -5.57 8.47 4.47
N GLN A 135 -4.74 7.66 5.13
CA GLN A 135 -5.13 6.50 5.93
C GLN A 135 -4.40 6.50 7.27
N ALA A 136 -5.02 5.93 8.29
CA ALA A 136 -4.40 5.66 9.58
C ALA A 136 -4.41 4.15 9.83
N LEU A 137 -3.22 3.56 9.94
CA LEU A 137 -3.05 2.11 10.13
C LEU A 137 -2.56 1.85 11.55
N PRO A 138 -3.20 0.94 12.31
CA PRO A 138 -2.74 0.63 13.66
C PRO A 138 -1.44 -0.16 13.59
N ASP A 139 -0.50 0.18 14.47
CA ASP A 139 0.77 -0.51 14.62
C ASP A 139 0.88 -1.17 15.99
N TYR A 140 1.63 -2.26 16.05
CA TYR A 140 1.73 -3.12 17.21
C TYR A 140 3.16 -3.60 17.42
N GLU A 141 3.49 -3.94 18.66
CA GLU A 141 4.72 -4.61 19.03
C GLU A 141 4.94 -5.84 18.14
N VAL A 142 6.09 -5.84 17.46
CA VAL A 142 6.47 -6.91 16.56
C VAL A 142 7.00 -8.09 17.38
N SER A 143 6.54 -9.30 17.06
CA SER A 143 7.05 -10.50 17.73
C SER A 143 8.54 -10.71 17.44
N PRO A 144 9.32 -11.33 18.35
CA PRO A 144 10.76 -11.58 18.12
C PRO A 144 11.05 -12.36 16.83
N LEU A 145 10.15 -13.28 16.44
CA LEU A 145 10.26 -14.02 15.18
C LEU A 145 10.14 -13.10 13.96
N ARG A 146 9.22 -12.14 14.00
CA ARG A 146 9.14 -11.11 12.97
C ARG A 146 10.35 -10.21 13.02
N VAL A 147 10.81 -9.77 14.20
CA VAL A 147 12.03 -8.94 14.33
C VAL A 147 13.24 -9.61 13.66
N ASN A 148 13.42 -10.92 13.80
CA ASN A 148 14.49 -11.65 13.10
C ASN A 148 14.33 -11.63 11.58
N ALA A 149 13.09 -11.77 11.06
CA ALA A 149 12.81 -11.61 9.64
C ALA A 149 13.03 -10.15 9.16
N LEU A 150 12.72 -9.16 10.00
CA LEU A 150 12.98 -7.74 9.76
C LEU A 150 14.48 -7.42 9.70
N GLN A 151 15.29 -8.07 10.55
CA GLN A 151 16.74 -7.96 10.57
C GLN A 151 17.39 -8.61 9.33
N GLN A 152 16.84 -9.71 8.83
CA GLN A 152 17.30 -10.27 7.54
C GLN A 152 16.97 -9.36 6.36
N ALA A 153 15.93 -8.54 6.49
CA ALA A 153 15.59 -7.49 5.53
C ALA A 153 16.40 -6.19 5.74
N GLU A 154 17.30 -6.12 6.72
CA GLU A 154 18.12 -4.93 7.02
C GLU A 154 19.06 -4.65 5.83
N GLY A 155 18.95 -3.44 5.26
CA GLY A 155 19.63 -3.07 4.01
C GLY A 155 18.85 -3.34 2.73
N SER A 156 17.72 -4.05 2.79
CA SER A 156 16.77 -4.15 1.67
C SER A 156 15.80 -2.96 1.68
N ASP A 157 15.42 -2.48 0.50
CA ASP A 157 14.40 -1.45 0.40
C ASP A 157 13.06 -2.04 0.86
N TRP A 158 12.58 -1.64 2.04
CA TRP A 158 11.35 -2.12 2.67
C TRP A 158 10.11 -1.94 1.80
N LEU A 159 10.16 -1.06 0.79
CA LEU A 159 9.07 -0.82 -0.16
C LEU A 159 9.03 -1.88 -1.28
N THR A 160 10.11 -2.66 -1.46
CA THR A 160 10.25 -3.67 -2.51
C THR A 160 9.06 -4.64 -2.59
N PRO A 161 8.54 -5.22 -1.49
CA PRO A 161 7.40 -6.12 -1.56
C PRO A 161 6.14 -5.44 -2.12
N LEU A 162 5.90 -4.18 -1.76
CA LEU A 162 4.76 -3.41 -2.26
C LEU A 162 4.93 -3.06 -3.74
N ARG A 163 6.13 -2.64 -4.17
CA ARG A 163 6.43 -2.40 -5.59
C ARG A 163 6.19 -3.66 -6.42
N TRP A 164 6.78 -4.77 -5.98
CA TRP A 164 6.66 -6.05 -6.66
C TRP A 164 5.20 -6.50 -6.78
N ALA A 165 4.40 -6.37 -5.72
CA ALA A 165 2.99 -6.71 -5.77
C ALA A 165 2.20 -5.80 -6.70
N ALA A 166 2.39 -4.47 -6.62
CA ALA A 166 1.70 -3.51 -7.49
C ALA A 166 2.07 -3.68 -8.97
N ASP A 167 3.33 -3.99 -9.27
CA ASP A 167 3.81 -4.18 -10.64
C ASP A 167 3.19 -5.42 -11.30
N ASN A 168 2.99 -6.48 -10.52
CA ASN A 168 2.44 -7.75 -10.96
C ASN A 168 0.93 -7.93 -10.70
N GLY A 169 0.27 -6.96 -10.05
CA GLY A 169 -1.14 -7.02 -9.71
C GLY A 169 -1.49 -8.03 -8.60
N PHE A 170 -0.54 -8.32 -7.71
CA PHE A 170 -0.69 -9.28 -6.63
C PHE A 170 -1.36 -8.66 -5.39
N VAL A 171 -2.29 -9.41 -4.80
CA VAL A 171 -3.15 -8.95 -3.71
C VAL A 171 -3.19 -10.00 -2.62
N TYR A 172 -2.97 -9.57 -1.37
CA TYR A 172 -3.04 -10.43 -0.20
C TYR A 172 -4.39 -10.29 0.50
N ARG A 173 -5.14 -11.39 0.61
CA ARG A 173 -6.42 -11.41 1.32
C ARG A 173 -6.57 -12.65 2.21
N HIS A 174 -7.37 -12.53 3.26
CA HIS A 174 -7.84 -13.69 4.00
C HIS A 174 -8.93 -14.39 3.17
N PRO A 175 -8.82 -15.70 2.89
CA PRO A 175 -9.81 -16.42 2.11
C PRO A 175 -11.21 -16.42 2.74
N ARG A 176 -11.24 -16.38 4.08
CA ARG A 176 -12.46 -16.36 4.89
C ARG A 176 -12.18 -15.74 6.27
N PRO A 177 -13.20 -15.24 6.99
CA PRO A 177 -13.06 -14.80 8.36
C PRO A 177 -12.43 -15.88 9.25
N GLY A 178 -11.49 -15.47 10.12
CA GLY A 178 -10.79 -16.37 11.04
C GLY A 178 -9.69 -17.23 10.40
N PHE A 179 -9.41 -17.08 9.09
CA PHE A 179 -8.27 -17.75 8.49
C PHE A 179 -6.96 -17.12 9.03
N PRO A 180 -5.95 -17.93 9.44
CA PRO A 180 -4.85 -17.45 10.26
C PRO A 180 -3.84 -16.53 9.56
N PHE A 181 -3.77 -16.58 8.23
CA PHE A 181 -2.82 -15.78 7.44
C PHE A 181 -3.43 -15.33 6.11
N SER A 182 -2.90 -14.24 5.54
CA SER A 182 -3.32 -13.79 4.20
C SER A 182 -2.66 -14.66 3.13
N LEU A 183 -3.43 -14.99 2.08
CA LEU A 183 -2.90 -15.66 0.89
C LEU A 183 -2.65 -14.65 -0.21
N MET A 184 -1.59 -14.87 -0.98
CA MET A 184 -1.33 -14.13 -2.21
C MET A 184 -2.28 -14.61 -3.32
N GLY A 185 -2.76 -13.67 -4.13
CA GLY A 185 -3.64 -13.94 -5.25
C GLY A 185 -3.65 -12.78 -6.23
N HIS A 186 -4.60 -12.80 -7.15
CA HIS A 186 -4.81 -11.74 -8.13
C HIS A 186 -6.29 -11.39 -8.21
N LEU A 187 -6.59 -10.23 -8.80
CA LEU A 187 -7.95 -9.83 -9.09
C LEU A 187 -8.33 -10.32 -10.49
N THR A 188 -9.51 -10.94 -10.59
CA THR A 188 -10.10 -11.35 -11.87
C THR A 188 -11.36 -10.54 -12.13
N LYS A 189 -11.49 -10.00 -13.34
CA LYS A 189 -12.70 -9.28 -13.73
C LYS A 189 -13.89 -10.25 -13.79
N LYS A 190 -14.96 -9.94 -13.06
CA LYS A 190 -16.23 -10.69 -13.07
C LYS A 190 -17.39 -9.72 -13.23
N GLY A 191 -17.93 -9.64 -14.44
CA GLY A 191 -18.93 -8.64 -14.80
C GLY A 191 -18.37 -7.22 -14.66
N ALA A 192 -19.07 -6.37 -13.91
CA ALA A 192 -18.65 -5.01 -13.62
C ALA A 192 -17.63 -4.91 -12.46
N GLY A 193 -17.38 -6.00 -11.73
CA GLY A 193 -16.54 -6.00 -10.53
C GLY A 193 -15.26 -6.83 -10.66
N TRP A 194 -14.47 -6.80 -9.59
CA TRP A 194 -13.24 -7.56 -9.43
C TRP A 194 -13.40 -8.59 -8.33
N LYS A 195 -13.01 -9.84 -8.60
CA LYS A 195 -13.01 -10.92 -7.61
C LYS A 195 -11.59 -11.39 -7.38
N TRP A 196 -11.17 -11.35 -6.11
CA TRP A 196 -9.91 -11.94 -5.69
C TRP A 196 -9.94 -13.47 -5.82
N GLN A 197 -8.85 -14.03 -6.35
CA GLN A 197 -8.61 -15.46 -6.44
C GLN A 197 -7.22 -15.78 -5.90
N PRO A 198 -7.08 -16.73 -4.95
CA PRO A 198 -5.78 -17.15 -4.47
C PRO A 198 -5.00 -17.82 -5.58
N PHE A 199 -3.68 -17.68 -5.55
CA PHE A 199 -2.81 -18.46 -6.42
C PHE A 199 -2.83 -19.94 -6.03
N SER A 200 -2.75 -20.81 -7.03
CA SER A 200 -2.51 -22.24 -6.81
C SER A 200 -1.08 -22.47 -6.32
N HIS A 201 -0.84 -23.62 -5.71
CA HIS A 201 0.52 -23.99 -5.28
C HIS A 201 1.52 -23.98 -6.45
N ALA A 202 1.13 -24.47 -7.63
CA ALA A 202 1.98 -24.45 -8.82
C ALA A 202 2.34 -23.02 -9.27
N GLN A 203 1.41 -22.08 -9.15
CA GLN A 203 1.67 -20.66 -9.45
C GLN A 203 2.66 -20.06 -8.44
N LEU A 204 2.49 -20.36 -7.15
CA LEU A 204 3.39 -19.91 -6.09
C LEU A 204 4.82 -20.41 -6.31
N VAL A 205 4.98 -21.71 -6.59
CA VAL A 205 6.27 -22.32 -6.92
C VAL A 205 6.90 -21.66 -8.16
N ALA A 206 6.12 -21.41 -9.21
CA ALA A 206 6.61 -20.74 -10.42
C ALA A 206 7.08 -19.29 -10.17
N MET A 207 6.54 -18.63 -9.13
CA MET A 207 6.96 -17.29 -8.71
C MET A 207 8.16 -17.32 -7.74
N GLY A 208 8.70 -18.50 -7.41
CA GLY A 208 9.76 -18.65 -6.41
C GLY A 208 9.28 -18.37 -4.99
N SER A 209 7.98 -18.52 -4.73
CA SER A 209 7.36 -18.29 -3.42
C SER A 209 6.81 -19.58 -2.82
N ASP A 210 7.00 -19.75 -1.52
CA ASP A 210 6.55 -20.86 -0.69
C ASP A 210 5.02 -20.85 -0.46
N GLY A 211 4.32 -19.80 -0.92
CA GLY A 211 2.87 -19.67 -0.81
C GLY A 211 2.34 -19.07 0.49
N VAL A 212 3.24 -18.74 1.42
CA VAL A 212 2.92 -18.02 2.65
C VAL A 212 3.48 -16.61 2.53
N ALA A 213 2.74 -15.60 2.98
CA ALA A 213 3.28 -14.24 3.08
C ALA A 213 4.53 -14.29 3.98
N LEU A 214 5.71 -14.13 3.38
CA LEU A 214 6.92 -13.79 4.09
C LEU A 214 6.62 -12.45 4.79
N LEU A 215 6.86 -12.41 6.12
CA LEU A 215 6.66 -11.31 7.10
C LEU A 215 5.43 -11.39 8.03
#